data_AF-A0A9D4K9K8-F1
#
_entry.id   AF-A0A9D4K9K8-F1
#
_cell.length_a   1.000
_cell.length_b   1.000
_cell.length_c   1.000
_cell.angle_alpha   90.00
_cell.angle_beta   90.00
_cell.angle_gamma   90.00
#
_symmetry.space_group_name_H-M   'P 1'
#
loop_
_entity.id
_entity.type
_entity.pdbx_description
1 polymer ?
#
loop_
_entity_poly.entity_id
_entity_poly.type
_entity_poly.pdbx_seq_one_letter_code
_entity_poly.pdbx_strand_id
1 'polypeptide(L)'
;MANHKVRRSYKKSRGKSQSWFKRGHVGFSRQTPQEIQNMSTSAAEDSQTKRLSVREAEDVRHAAEDINGATLPYQLRPQPQNEEREDMAELDENIIVNIDCLHNLVREVHKQSCSKPCVKVAVTKRAGLCVTVQMKCSSCKYQAPPVNLTDTMKKSRGPAAGVLNDMLVLPVLKSKLGLMDVSLVLSCLNIKAPTQALLQRKLNNMSNTVSRLNEDQMMHNQQYVHRVLQLSGKEAAADVQFDTSYASRPQGGFEKAKQSFAAVIEHNTKQKLVLSTAIANKHCASKTCAHNNCSKNFPSQQSIASSERHLLLENLNNLDKKKILKIRSITTDASAQIGKALRDFNSKKSSNIKHYHCFIHRLRTLEKKIRNIKLDSKMLGTQDKTNYIKMLASGVRTRVRMELQNLKTIKSNDGNYFVTRSSQALANIIPCFSNDHSKCSKASTVCQHHMSSIGKYSVKHLPYGQHLHLSNTDSSRLKDTISSTFDTETLQYVSNLYNTNRCESLHSTIFNYAPKFTCWKRNFSGLCHSATHSRTLGKGRATVILARAFGIKVKQHSQMYRNLQHIDKRSTYHSRRKESFQYKQTRYFLRKRVSNLPLLKDSLYSSQPSSSAGDHSYGISY
;
A
#
# COMPACT_ATOMS: atom_id res chain seq x y z
N MET A 1 -54.88 41.13 -36.78
CA MET A 1 -54.55 40.00 -35.88
C MET A 1 -53.46 39.17 -36.55
N ALA A 2 -52.21 39.35 -36.10
CA ALA A 2 -51.02 39.06 -36.88
C ALA A 2 -50.33 37.74 -36.46
N ASN A 3 -49.93 36.99 -37.49
CA ASN A 3 -49.11 35.78 -37.44
C ASN A 3 -47.77 36.02 -36.74
N HIS A 4 -47.40 35.14 -35.79
CA HIS A 4 -45.99 34.94 -35.45
C HIS A 4 -45.63 33.45 -35.38
N LYS A 5 -44.90 33.02 -36.41
CA LYS A 5 -44.16 31.76 -36.52
C LYS A 5 -43.04 31.71 -35.45
N VAL A 6 -43.06 30.70 -34.59
CA VAL A 6 -41.93 30.38 -33.70
C VAL A 6 -41.03 29.36 -34.38
N ARG A 7 -39.89 29.82 -34.90
CA ARG A 7 -38.77 28.99 -35.39
C ARG A 7 -38.09 28.29 -34.22
N ARG A 8 -38.17 26.96 -34.14
CA ARG A 8 -37.30 26.14 -33.27
C ARG A 8 -35.94 25.94 -33.92
N SER A 9 -34.92 26.64 -33.42
CA SER A 9 -33.52 26.46 -33.80
C SER A 9 -32.91 25.25 -33.09
N TYR A 10 -32.59 24.20 -33.82
CA TYR A 10 -31.77 23.08 -33.35
C TYR A 10 -30.31 23.53 -33.13
N LYS A 11 -29.92 23.81 -31.89
CA LYS A 11 -28.49 23.92 -31.51
C LYS A 11 -27.93 22.52 -31.23
N LYS A 12 -27.17 21.98 -32.19
CA LYS A 12 -26.29 20.81 -31.99
C LYS A 12 -25.28 21.13 -30.87
N SER A 13 -25.45 20.53 -29.69
CA SER A 13 -24.45 20.59 -28.63
C SER A 13 -23.26 19.71 -29.02
N ARG A 14 -22.19 20.33 -29.56
CA ARG A 14 -20.88 19.68 -29.68
C ARG A 14 -20.37 19.36 -28.28
N GLY A 15 -20.31 18.07 -27.95
CA GLY A 15 -19.73 17.58 -26.69
C GLY A 15 -18.27 18.00 -26.58
N LYS A 16 -17.97 18.91 -25.66
CA LYS A 16 -16.60 19.24 -25.27
C LYS A 16 -16.02 18.06 -24.49
N SER A 17 -15.09 17.33 -25.07
CA SER A 17 -14.26 16.38 -24.32
C SER A 17 -13.39 17.18 -23.34
N GLN A 18 -13.60 17.02 -22.03
CA GLN A 18 -12.67 17.54 -21.03
C GLN A 18 -11.34 16.77 -21.14
N SER A 19 -10.33 17.40 -21.76
CA SER A 19 -8.95 16.93 -21.67
C SER A 19 -8.38 17.31 -20.29
N TRP A 20 -7.82 16.34 -19.59
CA TRP A 20 -7.19 16.51 -18.27
C TRP A 20 -5.77 17.12 -18.32
N PHE A 21 -5.38 17.69 -19.44
CA PHE A 21 -4.06 18.28 -19.66
C PHE A 21 -4.19 19.79 -19.91
N LYS A 22 -3.34 20.59 -19.26
CA LYS A 22 -3.23 22.04 -19.50
C LYS A 22 -2.77 22.28 -20.95
N ARG A 23 -3.21 23.38 -21.58
CA ARG A 23 -2.65 23.86 -22.86
C ARG A 23 -1.13 24.01 -22.70
N GLY A 24 -0.36 23.36 -23.57
CA GLY A 24 1.11 23.42 -23.58
C GLY A 24 1.85 22.07 -23.47
N HIS A 25 1.16 20.94 -23.30
CA HIS A 25 1.82 19.63 -23.39
C HIS A 25 1.98 19.20 -24.86
N VAL A 26 3.24 19.09 -25.31
CA VAL A 26 3.61 18.47 -26.59
C VAL A 26 3.25 16.98 -26.53
N GLY A 27 2.28 16.57 -27.33
CA GLY A 27 1.86 15.18 -27.43
C GLY A 27 2.90 14.34 -28.17
N PHE A 28 3.16 13.14 -27.66
CA PHE A 28 3.81 12.07 -28.42
C PHE A 28 3.11 11.90 -29.77
N SER A 29 3.88 12.02 -30.85
CA SER A 29 3.43 11.83 -32.23
C SER A 29 2.79 10.45 -32.40
N ARG A 30 1.62 10.42 -33.06
CA ARG A 30 1.03 9.19 -33.59
C ARG A 30 1.78 8.84 -34.87
N GLN A 31 2.60 7.80 -34.83
CA GLN A 31 3.14 7.19 -36.03
C GLN A 31 1.99 6.68 -36.90
N THR A 32 2.06 7.00 -38.19
CA THR A 32 1.06 6.62 -39.20
C THR A 32 1.24 5.15 -39.63
N PRO A 33 0.17 4.45 -40.04
CA PRO A 33 0.23 3.04 -40.44
C PRO A 33 1.24 2.69 -41.55
N GLN A 34 1.68 3.67 -42.35
CA GLN A 34 2.73 3.48 -43.36
C GLN A 34 4.14 3.27 -42.78
N GLU A 35 4.43 3.72 -41.55
CA GLU A 35 5.75 3.53 -40.92
C GLU A 35 5.94 2.12 -40.35
N ILE A 36 4.84 1.36 -40.17
CA ILE A 36 4.89 -0.02 -39.66
C ILE A 36 5.13 -1.05 -40.79
N GLN A 37 4.83 -0.71 -42.05
CA GLN A 37 5.09 -1.60 -43.19
C GLN A 37 6.57 -1.62 -43.63
N ASN A 38 7.33 -0.54 -43.39
CA ASN A 38 8.74 -0.47 -43.78
C ASN A 38 9.71 -1.15 -42.78
N MET A 39 9.21 -1.70 -41.66
CA MET A 39 10.04 -2.42 -40.68
C MET A 39 10.02 -3.95 -40.84
N SER A 40 9.36 -4.47 -41.89
CA SER A 40 9.14 -5.91 -42.07
C SER A 40 9.93 -6.57 -43.20
N THR A 41 10.90 -5.88 -43.81
CA THR A 41 11.75 -6.43 -44.87
C THR A 41 13.21 -5.97 -44.74
N SER A 42 13.95 -6.51 -43.77
CA SER A 42 15.42 -6.63 -43.85
C SER A 42 15.92 -7.54 -42.72
N ALA A 43 15.56 -8.81 -42.79
CA ALA A 43 16.16 -9.86 -41.97
C ALA A 43 16.85 -10.84 -42.93
N ALA A 44 18.05 -10.47 -43.38
CA ALA A 44 19.11 -11.34 -43.88
C ALA A 44 20.33 -10.49 -44.24
N GLU A 45 21.51 -10.92 -43.80
CA GLU A 45 22.84 -10.54 -44.31
C GLU A 45 23.34 -9.09 -44.05
N ASP A 46 24.14 -8.89 -42.99
CA ASP A 46 25.59 -8.80 -43.14
C ASP A 46 26.29 -8.43 -41.82
N SER A 47 27.34 -9.20 -41.50
CA SER A 47 28.23 -9.00 -40.35
C SER A 47 29.20 -7.86 -40.64
N GLN A 48 28.77 -6.62 -40.49
CA GLN A 48 29.68 -5.48 -40.40
C GLN A 48 29.94 -5.15 -38.92
N THR A 49 31.18 -5.37 -38.50
CA THR A 49 31.74 -4.92 -37.23
C THR A 49 31.49 -3.42 -37.07
N LYS A 50 30.48 -3.07 -36.26
CA LYS A 50 30.27 -1.68 -35.84
C LYS A 50 31.55 -1.21 -35.16
N ARG A 51 32.20 -0.20 -35.74
CA ARG A 51 33.25 0.57 -35.04
C ARG A 51 32.65 1.06 -33.72
N LEU A 52 33.33 0.73 -32.63
CA LEU A 52 33.04 1.27 -31.31
C LEU A 52 33.00 2.80 -31.41
N SER A 53 31.98 3.41 -30.81
CA SER A 53 31.95 4.87 -30.68
C SER A 53 33.15 5.33 -29.84
N VAL A 54 33.58 6.58 -30.03
CA VAL A 54 34.71 7.18 -29.27
C VAL A 54 34.52 6.99 -27.77
N ARG A 55 33.27 7.08 -27.29
CA ARG A 55 32.91 6.90 -25.89
C ARG A 55 33.04 5.45 -25.42
N GLU A 56 32.65 4.48 -26.24
CA GLU A 56 32.84 3.05 -25.93
C GLU A 56 34.32 2.67 -25.98
N ALA A 57 35.12 3.30 -26.84
CA ALA A 57 36.57 3.11 -26.87
C ALA A 57 37.27 3.71 -25.63
N GLU A 58 36.80 4.86 -25.14
CA GLU A 58 37.26 5.46 -23.87
C GLU A 58 36.87 4.60 -22.65
N ASP A 59 35.64 4.09 -22.61
CA ASP A 59 35.18 3.20 -21.53
C ASP A 59 35.99 1.89 -21.50
N VAL A 60 36.34 1.34 -22.67
CA VAL A 60 37.21 0.14 -22.78
C VAL A 60 38.65 0.46 -22.36
N ARG A 61 39.18 1.63 -22.69
CA ARG A 61 40.51 2.07 -22.23
C ARG A 61 40.56 2.22 -20.72
N HIS A 62 39.57 2.88 -20.12
CA HIS A 62 39.48 3.00 -18.66
C HIS A 62 39.28 1.64 -17.97
N ALA A 63 38.53 0.73 -18.57
CA ALA A 63 38.38 -0.62 -18.05
C ALA A 63 39.67 -1.46 -18.16
N ALA A 64 40.53 -1.18 -19.14
CA ALA A 64 41.79 -1.89 -19.36
C ALA A 64 42.93 -1.39 -18.46
N GLU A 65 42.92 -0.10 -18.08
CA GLU A 65 43.92 0.48 -17.17
C GLU A 65 43.81 -0.05 -15.73
N ASP A 66 42.64 -0.55 -15.32
CA ASP A 66 42.39 -1.12 -13.98
C ASP A 66 42.83 -2.61 -13.82
N ILE A 67 43.33 -3.27 -14.87
CA ILE A 67 43.58 -4.73 -14.86
C ILE A 67 45.02 -5.10 -14.42
N ASN A 68 45.96 -4.15 -14.34
CA ASN A 68 47.35 -4.44 -13.97
C ASN A 68 47.65 -4.35 -12.46
N GLY A 69 46.64 -4.36 -11.59
CA GLY A 69 46.79 -4.41 -10.14
C GLY A 69 46.12 -5.64 -9.53
N ALA A 70 46.91 -6.72 -9.34
CA ALA A 70 46.66 -7.85 -8.45
C ALA A 70 45.20 -8.09 -8.00
N THR A 71 44.53 -9.02 -8.67
CA THR A 71 43.23 -9.60 -8.30
C THR A 71 43.23 -10.19 -6.88
N LEU A 72 42.78 -9.40 -5.90
CA LEU A 72 42.15 -9.88 -4.67
C LEU A 72 40.75 -9.25 -4.56
N PRO A 73 39.69 -10.03 -4.26
CA PRO A 73 38.33 -9.51 -4.13
C PRO A 73 38.15 -8.85 -2.75
N TYR A 74 38.85 -7.74 -2.52
CA TYR A 74 38.76 -6.96 -1.29
C TYR A 74 38.83 -5.47 -1.63
N GLN A 75 37.75 -4.90 -2.15
CA GLN A 75 37.38 -3.48 -1.95
C GLN A 75 36.01 -3.11 -2.59
N LEU A 76 34.94 -3.89 -2.33
CA LEU A 76 33.55 -3.46 -2.60
C LEU A 76 32.95 -2.61 -1.45
N ARG A 77 33.77 -1.85 -0.75
CA ARG A 77 33.28 -0.81 0.17
C ARG A 77 33.86 0.52 -0.27
N PRO A 78 33.03 1.57 -0.46
CA PRO A 78 33.53 2.93 -0.53
C PRO A 78 34.41 3.15 0.70
N GLN A 79 35.61 3.67 0.51
CA GLN A 79 36.41 4.14 1.63
C GLN A 79 35.60 5.21 2.39
N PRO A 80 35.73 5.29 3.72
CA PRO A 80 35.14 6.40 4.47
C PRO A 80 35.71 7.70 3.89
N GLN A 81 34.83 8.56 3.38
CA GLN A 81 35.22 9.91 2.96
C GLN A 81 35.84 10.60 4.18
N ASN A 82 37.13 10.91 4.10
CA ASN A 82 37.77 11.80 5.05
C ASN A 82 37.10 13.18 4.90
N GLU A 83 36.56 13.71 5.99
CA GLU A 83 36.05 15.07 6.02
C GLU A 83 37.25 16.01 5.82
N GLU A 84 37.43 16.52 4.59
CA GLU A 84 38.34 17.62 4.34
C GLU A 84 37.93 18.79 5.25
N ARG A 85 38.87 19.28 6.06
CA ARG A 85 38.70 20.53 6.80
C ARG A 85 38.66 21.64 5.77
N GLU A 86 37.45 22.04 5.39
CA GLU A 86 37.23 23.27 4.62
C GLU A 86 37.61 24.46 5.50
N ASP A 87 38.73 25.10 5.17
CA ASP A 87 39.10 26.41 5.67
C ASP A 87 38.03 27.45 5.28
N MET A 88 37.99 28.56 6.01
CA MET A 88 37.00 29.64 5.94
C MET A 88 36.97 30.39 4.59
N ALA A 89 36.63 29.70 3.50
CA ALA A 89 36.30 30.32 2.22
C ALA A 89 34.92 31.00 2.32
N GLU A 90 34.71 32.08 1.56
CA GLU A 90 33.40 32.73 1.44
C GLU A 90 32.37 31.70 0.93
N LEU A 91 31.47 31.28 1.81
CA LEU A 91 30.52 30.21 1.54
C LEU A 91 29.35 30.74 0.70
N ASP A 92 29.36 30.46 -0.61
CA ASP A 92 28.20 30.59 -1.50
C ASP A 92 27.19 29.44 -1.24
N GLU A 93 26.68 29.37 -0.01
CA GLU A 93 25.71 28.34 0.41
C GLU A 93 24.44 28.97 0.98
N ASN A 94 23.32 28.26 0.79
CA ASN A 94 22.05 28.61 1.40
C ASN A 94 21.98 28.08 2.84
N ILE A 95 21.50 28.93 3.77
CA ILE A 95 21.26 28.56 5.17
C ILE A 95 19.78 28.72 5.56
N ILE A 96 19.29 27.84 6.42
CA ILE A 96 17.93 27.93 6.97
C ILE A 96 17.98 28.76 8.25
N VAL A 97 17.18 29.81 8.31
CA VAL A 97 17.14 30.76 9.43
C VAL A 97 15.75 30.87 10.05
N ASN A 98 15.69 31.00 11.36
CA ASN A 98 14.52 31.47 12.07
C ASN A 98 14.48 33.01 11.95
N ILE A 99 13.37 33.54 11.43
CA ILE A 99 13.17 34.97 11.19
C ILE A 99 13.33 35.78 12.50
N ASP A 100 12.83 35.28 13.63
CA ASP A 100 12.93 35.95 14.93
C ASP A 100 14.40 36.06 15.37
N CYS A 101 15.20 35.00 15.15
CA CYS A 101 16.63 34.99 15.46
C CYS A 101 17.41 35.93 14.55
N LEU A 102 17.08 35.96 13.25
CA LEU A 102 17.69 36.88 12.28
C LEU A 102 17.38 38.33 12.65
N HIS A 103 16.15 38.63 13.01
CA HIS A 103 15.74 39.97 13.42
C HIS A 103 16.49 40.44 14.67
N ASN A 104 16.71 39.56 15.66
CA ASN A 104 17.52 39.88 16.82
C ASN A 104 18.97 40.19 16.44
N LEU A 105 19.55 39.43 15.51
CA LEU A 105 20.88 39.71 14.99
C LEU A 105 20.97 41.08 14.29
N VAL A 106 19.99 41.42 13.45
CA VAL A 106 19.92 42.72 12.77
C VAL A 106 19.77 43.88 13.77
N ARG A 107 19.00 43.69 14.85
CA ARG A 107 18.85 44.67 15.93
C ARG A 107 20.17 44.94 16.65
N GLU A 108 20.99 43.92 16.91
CA GLU A 108 22.29 44.13 17.56
C GLU A 108 23.22 45.02 16.72
N VAL A 109 23.14 44.93 15.39
CA VAL A 109 23.90 45.82 14.49
C VAL A 109 23.34 47.25 14.51
N HIS A 110 22.02 47.42 14.56
CA HIS A 110 21.41 48.75 14.60
C HIS A 110 21.67 49.52 15.90
N LYS A 111 22.01 48.84 17.00
CA LYS A 111 22.43 49.50 18.24
C LYS A 111 23.78 50.23 18.10
N GLN A 112 24.55 49.93 17.06
CA GLN A 112 25.85 50.56 16.83
C GLN A 112 25.73 51.80 15.96
N SER A 113 26.23 52.93 16.47
CA SER A 113 26.32 54.22 15.78
C SER A 113 27.44 54.21 14.73
N CYS A 114 27.35 53.35 13.71
CA CYS A 114 28.30 53.33 12.59
C CYS A 114 27.80 54.24 11.46
N SER A 115 28.62 55.20 11.03
CA SER A 115 28.27 56.15 9.95
C SER A 115 28.18 55.51 8.56
N LYS A 116 28.91 54.40 8.33
CA LYS A 116 28.90 53.62 7.08
C LYS A 116 28.96 52.12 7.40
N PRO A 117 27.85 51.49 7.82
CA PRO A 117 27.86 50.09 8.20
C PRO A 117 28.15 49.19 6.99
N CYS A 118 29.30 48.50 7.01
CA CYS A 118 29.66 47.47 6.03
C CYS A 118 29.73 46.13 6.74
N VAL A 119 28.61 45.41 6.80
CA VAL A 119 28.49 44.22 7.64
C VAL A 119 28.81 42.96 6.86
N LYS A 120 29.77 42.19 7.35
CA LYS A 120 30.04 40.82 6.91
C LYS A 120 29.47 39.83 7.93
N VAL A 121 28.81 38.79 7.45
CA VAL A 121 28.28 37.69 8.27
C VAL A 121 29.21 36.50 8.11
N ALA A 122 29.68 35.93 9.23
CA ALA A 122 30.47 34.72 9.23
C ALA A 122 29.80 33.63 10.07
N VAL A 123 29.87 32.37 9.62
CA VAL A 123 29.42 31.22 10.41
C VAL A 123 30.49 30.87 11.42
N THR A 124 30.22 31.05 12.70
CA THR A 124 31.18 30.74 13.78
C THR A 124 31.07 29.31 14.28
N LYS A 125 29.88 28.71 14.17
CA LYS A 125 29.64 27.32 14.57
C LYS A 125 28.58 26.68 13.71
N ARG A 126 28.82 25.44 13.28
CA ARG A 126 27.87 24.63 12.52
C ARG A 126 27.65 23.28 13.17
N ALA A 127 26.38 22.92 13.33
CA ALA A 127 25.95 21.61 13.79
C ALA A 127 24.84 21.11 12.86
N GLY A 128 25.21 20.56 11.69
CA GLY A 128 24.27 20.21 10.63
C GLY A 128 23.57 21.46 10.10
N LEU A 129 22.23 21.45 10.08
CA LEU A 129 21.41 22.60 9.65
C LEU A 129 21.37 23.75 10.67
N CYS A 130 21.90 23.55 11.87
CA CYS A 130 21.88 24.58 12.91
C CYS A 130 23.19 25.36 12.88
N VAL A 131 23.08 26.64 12.52
CA VAL A 131 24.21 27.56 12.40
C VAL A 131 24.16 28.65 13.45
N THR A 132 25.33 28.97 13.99
CA THR A 132 25.60 30.17 14.77
C THR A 132 26.38 31.11 13.88
N VAL A 133 25.92 32.35 13.76
CA VAL A 133 26.59 33.37 12.97
C VAL A 133 27.04 34.52 13.84
N GLN A 134 28.05 35.23 13.37
CA GLN A 134 28.52 36.46 13.96
C GLN A 134 28.61 37.51 12.87
N MET A 135 28.19 38.73 13.20
CA MET A 135 28.33 39.88 12.32
C MET A 135 29.54 40.68 12.71
N LYS A 136 30.32 41.11 11.72
CA LYS A 136 31.45 42.01 11.88
C LYS A 136 31.31 43.17 10.90
N CYS A 137 31.36 44.40 11.41
CA CYS A 137 31.41 45.59 10.56
C CYS A 137 32.85 45.82 10.11
N SER A 138 33.12 45.84 8.81
CA SER A 138 34.44 46.15 8.25
C SER A 138 34.85 47.61 8.50
N SER A 139 33.88 48.54 8.56
CA SER A 139 34.13 49.98 8.72
C SER A 139 34.51 50.37 10.15
N CYS A 140 33.71 49.98 11.15
CA CYS A 140 33.97 50.33 12.56
C CYS A 140 34.60 49.20 13.38
N LYS A 141 34.93 48.06 12.75
CA LYS A 141 35.48 46.85 13.38
C LYS A 141 34.62 46.22 14.49
N TYR A 142 33.40 46.72 14.73
CA TYR A 142 32.46 46.15 15.70
C TYR A 142 32.16 44.68 15.38
N GLN A 143 32.11 43.86 16.43
CA GLN A 143 31.73 42.46 16.36
C GLN A 143 30.51 42.24 17.24
N ALA A 144 29.39 41.84 16.62
CA ALA A 144 28.21 41.45 17.36
C ALA A 144 28.49 40.16 18.15
N PRO A 145 27.78 39.91 19.26
CA PRO A 145 27.82 38.60 19.89
C PRO A 145 27.30 37.52 18.93
N PRO A 146 27.80 36.27 19.01
CA PRO A 146 27.35 35.19 18.15
C PRO A 146 25.88 34.84 18.44
N VAL A 147 25.06 34.79 17.39
CA VAL A 147 23.62 34.49 17.49
C VAL A 147 23.32 33.15 16.82
N ASN A 148 22.61 32.28 17.53
CA ASN A 148 22.05 31.07 16.93
C ASN A 148 20.88 31.45 16.02
N LEU A 149 20.98 31.14 14.73
CA LEU A 149 19.91 31.43 13.77
C LEU A 149 18.80 30.38 13.77
N THR A 150 18.86 29.40 14.67
CA THR A 150 17.92 28.27 14.69
C THR A 150 17.55 27.91 16.12
N ASP A 151 16.36 27.34 16.28
CA ASP A 151 15.89 26.88 17.58
C ASP A 151 16.74 25.74 18.10
N THR A 152 17.10 25.83 19.38
CA THR A 152 17.77 24.76 20.13
C THR A 152 16.85 24.24 21.22
N MET A 153 17.00 22.96 21.54
CA MET A 153 16.29 22.31 22.64
C MET A 153 17.31 21.76 23.63
N LYS A 154 17.18 22.15 24.90
CA LYS A 154 18.00 21.59 25.98
C LYS A 154 17.58 20.14 26.21
N LYS A 155 18.53 19.21 26.08
CA LYS A 155 18.34 17.80 26.47
C LYS A 155 18.85 17.61 27.90
N SER A 156 18.46 16.52 28.54
CA SER A 156 18.83 16.23 29.95
C SER A 156 20.35 16.13 30.17
N ARG A 157 21.11 15.75 29.14
CA ARG A 157 22.58 15.74 29.14
C ARG A 157 23.14 16.32 27.85
N GLY A 158 24.26 17.03 27.97
CA GLY A 158 25.03 17.57 26.85
C GLY A 158 24.56 18.94 26.33
N PRO A 159 25.21 19.45 25.27
CA PRO A 159 24.88 20.74 24.68
C PRO A 159 23.46 20.74 24.09
N ALA A 160 22.85 21.92 23.99
CA ALA A 160 21.53 22.08 23.40
C ALA A 160 21.50 21.53 21.97
N ALA A 161 20.53 20.67 21.68
CA ALA A 161 20.41 20.01 20.38
C ALA A 161 19.65 20.91 19.41
N GLY A 162 20.13 20.99 18.18
CA GLY A 162 19.43 21.72 17.11
C GLY A 162 18.12 21.05 16.68
N VAL A 163 17.01 21.80 16.74
CA VAL A 163 15.66 21.30 16.45
C VAL A 163 15.48 20.92 14.98
N LEU A 164 16.08 21.69 14.05
CA LEU A 164 15.96 21.42 12.60
C LEU A 164 16.49 20.04 12.21
N ASN A 165 17.62 19.63 12.79
CA ASN A 165 18.20 18.31 12.55
C ASN A 165 17.27 17.17 13.05
N ASP A 166 16.55 17.40 14.15
CA ASP A 166 15.58 16.43 14.67
C ASP A 166 14.30 16.41 13.82
N MET A 167 13.83 17.57 13.35
CA MET A 167 12.68 17.68 12.44
C MET A 167 12.92 17.01 11.09
N LEU A 168 14.16 17.05 10.57
CA LEU A 168 14.53 16.48 9.27
C LEU A 168 14.33 14.96 9.20
N VAL A 169 14.34 14.27 10.35
CA VAL A 169 14.18 12.82 10.46
C VAL A 169 12.70 12.41 10.49
N LEU A 170 11.79 13.30 10.88
CA LEU A 170 10.35 13.02 10.87
C LEU A 170 9.83 12.53 9.50
N PRO A 171 10.11 13.21 8.37
CA PRO A 171 9.62 12.75 7.07
C PRO A 171 10.19 11.39 6.66
N VAL A 172 11.43 11.05 7.06
CA VAL A 172 12.05 9.73 6.81
C VAL A 172 11.24 8.63 7.49
N LEU A 173 10.78 8.83 8.72
CA LEU A 173 9.91 7.87 9.41
C LEU A 173 8.46 7.89 8.95
N LYS A 174 8.03 8.91 8.20
CA LYS A 174 6.63 9.15 7.84
C LYS A 174 6.35 9.02 6.34
N SER A 175 7.34 8.66 5.54
CA SER A 175 7.23 8.60 4.08
C SER A 175 8.21 7.59 3.51
N LYS A 176 8.31 7.57 2.18
CA LYS A 176 9.20 6.68 1.43
C LYS A 176 10.65 7.17 1.39
N LEU A 177 10.94 8.34 1.97
CA LEU A 177 12.25 8.97 1.93
C LEU A 177 13.26 8.24 2.81
N GLY A 178 14.43 7.95 2.27
CA GLY A 178 15.61 7.53 3.01
C GLY A 178 16.48 8.71 3.45
N LEU A 179 17.53 8.42 4.22
CA LEU A 179 18.50 9.44 4.63
C LEU A 179 19.27 10.03 3.44
N MET A 180 19.49 9.27 2.38
CA MET A 180 20.16 9.75 1.16
C MET A 180 19.28 10.69 0.35
N ASP A 181 17.97 10.43 0.31
CA ASP A 181 17.02 11.35 -0.33
C ASP A 181 17.01 12.71 0.38
N VAL A 182 17.15 12.71 1.70
CA VAL A 182 17.26 13.94 2.49
C VAL A 182 18.52 14.74 2.13
N SER A 183 19.67 14.07 2.05
CA SER A 183 20.93 14.71 1.62
C SER A 183 20.80 15.27 0.20
N LEU A 184 20.24 14.49 -0.73
CA LEU A 184 19.98 14.93 -2.10
C LEU A 184 19.10 16.18 -2.16
N VAL A 185 17.99 16.20 -1.43
CA VAL A 185 17.08 17.36 -1.37
C VAL A 185 17.80 18.60 -0.86
N LEU A 186 18.64 18.48 0.17
CA LEU A 186 19.40 19.62 0.70
C LEU A 186 20.48 20.09 -0.28
N SER A 187 21.20 19.17 -0.92
CA SER A 187 22.19 19.50 -1.96
C SER A 187 21.56 20.22 -3.15
N CYS A 188 20.38 19.80 -3.62
CA CYS A 188 19.64 20.50 -4.68
C CYS A 188 19.19 21.92 -4.30
N LEU A 189 19.16 22.24 -3.00
CA LEU A 189 18.86 23.58 -2.49
C LEU A 189 20.12 24.38 -2.18
N ASN A 190 21.30 23.87 -2.50
CA ASN A 190 22.60 24.42 -2.10
C ASN A 190 22.71 24.60 -0.57
N ILE A 191 22.16 23.66 0.21
CA ILE A 191 22.23 23.65 1.68
C ILE A 191 23.13 22.49 2.11
N LYS A 192 24.16 22.76 2.92
CA LYS A 192 25.03 21.70 3.46
C LYS A 192 24.24 20.73 4.34
N ALA A 193 24.25 19.46 3.96
CA ALA A 193 23.52 18.42 4.68
C ALA A 193 24.19 18.06 6.03
N PRO A 194 23.41 17.69 7.07
CA PRO A 194 23.98 17.09 8.26
C PRO A 194 24.64 15.75 7.94
N THR A 195 25.66 15.37 8.70
CA THR A 195 26.35 14.09 8.51
C THR A 195 25.38 12.91 8.61
N GLN A 196 25.56 11.92 7.74
CA GLN A 196 24.69 10.74 7.70
C GLN A 196 24.69 9.99 9.05
N ALA A 197 25.84 9.95 9.73
CA ALA A 197 25.96 9.36 11.07
C ALA A 197 25.09 10.09 12.12
N LEU A 198 25.00 11.42 12.05
CA LEU A 198 24.12 12.20 12.94
C LEU A 198 22.65 11.89 12.66
N LEU A 199 22.24 11.90 11.40
CA LEU A 199 20.86 11.61 11.01
C LEU A 199 20.46 10.18 11.34
N GLN A 200 21.35 9.20 11.12
CA GLN A 200 21.11 7.80 11.45
C GLN A 200 20.94 7.60 12.96
N ARG A 201 21.73 8.26 13.81
CA ARG A 201 21.56 8.23 15.27
C ARG A 201 20.20 8.79 15.69
N LYS A 202 19.80 9.93 15.14
CA LYS A 202 18.49 10.55 15.40
C LYS A 202 17.34 9.64 14.93
N LEU A 203 17.48 9.04 13.75
CA LEU A 203 16.52 8.07 13.20
C LEU A 203 16.36 6.84 14.10
N ASN A 204 17.46 6.28 14.60
CA ASN A 204 17.40 5.16 15.55
C ASN A 204 16.65 5.53 16.83
N ASN A 205 16.94 6.70 17.40
CA ASN A 205 16.27 7.15 18.63
C ASN A 205 14.77 7.36 18.39
N MET A 206 14.42 8.04 17.30
CA MET A 206 13.03 8.33 16.97
C MET A 206 12.26 7.06 16.55
N SER A 207 12.94 6.06 15.97
CA SER A 207 12.38 4.73 15.71
C SER A 207 11.93 4.05 17.00
N ASN A 208 12.76 4.10 18.05
CA ASN A 208 12.40 3.53 19.35
C ASN A 208 11.23 4.28 19.99
N THR A 209 11.20 5.61 19.89
CA THR A 209 10.10 6.43 20.41
C THR A 209 8.78 6.08 19.71
N VAL A 210 8.77 5.99 18.37
CA VAL A 210 7.53 5.68 17.64
C VAL A 210 7.05 4.25 17.88
N SER A 211 7.95 3.29 18.14
CA SER A 211 7.56 1.94 18.53
C SER A 211 6.74 1.94 19.82
N ARG A 212 7.23 2.60 20.89
CA ARG A 212 6.51 2.74 22.16
C ARG A 212 5.17 3.46 22.00
N LEU A 213 5.16 4.60 21.30
CA LEU A 213 3.92 5.34 21.05
C LEU A 213 2.87 4.49 20.31
N ASN A 214 3.30 3.67 19.36
CA ASN A 214 2.40 2.76 18.66
C ASN A 214 1.92 1.62 19.55
N GLU A 215 2.76 1.08 20.42
CA GLU A 215 2.37 0.06 21.41
C GLU A 215 1.31 0.60 22.37
N ASP A 216 1.49 1.83 22.87
CA ASP A 216 0.51 2.53 23.69
C ASP A 216 -0.80 2.76 22.93
N GLN A 217 -0.70 3.19 21.67
CA GLN A 217 -1.87 3.37 20.82
C GLN A 217 -2.61 2.05 20.57
N MET A 218 -1.90 0.93 20.39
CA MET A 218 -2.52 -0.40 20.24
C MET A 218 -3.21 -0.85 21.53
N MET A 219 -2.71 -0.49 22.72
CA MET A 219 -3.43 -0.72 23.98
C MET A 219 -4.73 0.09 24.04
N HIS A 220 -4.70 1.36 23.65
CA HIS A 220 -5.91 2.19 23.54
C HIS A 220 -6.91 1.60 22.53
N ASN A 221 -6.42 1.06 21.41
CA ASN A 221 -7.27 0.39 20.42
C ASN A 221 -7.96 -0.84 21.02
N GLN A 222 -7.23 -1.65 21.81
CA GLN A 222 -7.81 -2.81 22.51
C GLN A 222 -8.90 -2.38 23.50
N GLN A 223 -8.65 -1.34 24.30
CA GLN A 223 -9.64 -0.79 25.24
C GLN A 223 -10.88 -0.26 24.52
N TYR A 224 -10.70 0.46 23.41
CA TYR A 224 -11.81 0.96 22.60
C TYR A 224 -12.68 -0.18 22.05
N VAL A 225 -12.06 -1.22 21.49
CA VAL A 225 -12.77 -2.38 20.94
C VAL A 225 -13.48 -3.16 22.04
N HIS A 226 -12.83 -3.35 23.18
CA HIS A 226 -13.43 -3.96 24.37
C HIS A 226 -14.71 -3.23 24.77
N ARG A 227 -14.64 -1.89 24.91
CA ARG A 227 -15.81 -1.06 25.26
C ARG A 227 -16.93 -1.14 24.23
N VAL A 228 -16.60 -1.12 22.93
CA VAL A 228 -17.61 -1.25 21.87
C VAL A 228 -18.31 -2.61 21.94
N LEU A 229 -17.58 -3.69 22.23
CA LEU A 229 -18.17 -5.03 22.36
C LEU A 229 -19.08 -5.15 23.59
N GLN A 230 -18.65 -4.63 24.74
CA GLN A 230 -19.48 -4.56 25.96
C GLN A 230 -20.78 -3.80 25.71
N LEU A 231 -20.70 -2.61 25.10
CA LEU A 231 -21.87 -1.79 24.77
C LEU A 231 -22.79 -2.45 23.73
N SER A 232 -22.27 -3.38 22.93
CA SER A 232 -23.06 -4.13 21.95
C SER A 232 -23.78 -5.34 22.55
N GLY A 233 -23.71 -5.55 23.87
CA GLY A 233 -24.28 -6.72 24.56
C GLY A 233 -23.60 -8.04 24.20
N LYS A 234 -22.40 -7.99 23.63
CA LYS A 234 -21.62 -9.18 23.27
C LYS A 234 -20.57 -9.43 24.33
N GLU A 235 -20.19 -10.69 24.49
CA GLU A 235 -18.95 -11.02 25.20
C GLU A 235 -17.81 -10.17 24.62
N ALA A 236 -16.95 -9.62 25.49
CA ALA A 236 -15.84 -8.76 25.13
C ALA A 236 -14.68 -9.56 24.48
N ALA A 237 -15.02 -10.33 23.46
CA ALA A 237 -14.14 -11.18 22.67
C ALA A 237 -14.21 -10.76 21.20
N ALA A 238 -13.07 -10.35 20.65
CA ALA A 238 -12.96 -9.83 19.29
C ALA A 238 -12.72 -10.93 18.25
N ASP A 239 -13.30 -10.74 17.08
CA ASP A 239 -12.88 -11.47 15.87
C ASP A 239 -11.78 -10.66 15.20
N VAL A 240 -10.72 -11.32 14.79
CA VAL A 240 -9.55 -10.66 14.20
C VAL A 240 -9.16 -11.30 12.88
N GLN A 241 -8.40 -10.55 12.10
CA GLN A 241 -7.65 -11.05 10.94
C GLN A 241 -6.16 -10.99 11.25
N PHE A 242 -5.43 -11.93 10.66
CA PHE A 242 -3.99 -12.01 10.73
C PHE A 242 -3.44 -12.36 9.35
N ASP A 243 -2.35 -11.69 8.99
CA ASP A 243 -1.60 -11.95 7.78
C ASP A 243 -0.16 -11.51 7.99
N THR A 244 0.78 -12.13 7.27
CA THR A 244 2.22 -11.85 7.34
C THR A 244 2.72 -11.39 5.99
N SER A 245 3.51 -10.33 5.98
CA SER A 245 4.17 -9.83 4.77
C SER A 245 5.68 -9.79 4.90
N TYR A 246 6.35 -10.02 3.77
CA TYR A 246 7.80 -10.11 3.70
C TYR A 246 8.39 -8.90 2.94
N ALA A 247 9.51 -8.38 3.44
CA ALA A 247 10.21 -7.23 2.85
C ALA A 247 10.79 -7.54 1.46
N SER A 248 11.01 -8.80 1.13
CA SER A 248 11.27 -9.27 -0.23
C SER A 248 10.42 -10.52 -0.48
N ARG A 249 10.21 -10.90 -1.75
CA ARG A 249 9.54 -12.18 -2.02
C ARG A 249 10.47 -13.32 -1.56
N PRO A 250 10.00 -14.29 -0.76
CA PRO A 250 10.68 -15.57 -0.63
C PRO A 250 10.71 -16.22 -2.03
N GLN A 251 11.88 -16.62 -2.52
CA GLN A 251 12.01 -17.40 -3.75
C GLN A 251 12.36 -18.83 -3.36
N GLY A 252 11.78 -19.82 -4.07
CA GLY A 252 12.18 -21.22 -3.89
C GLY A 252 13.66 -21.37 -4.20
N GLY A 253 14.41 -22.07 -3.34
CA GLY A 253 15.86 -22.25 -3.46
C GLY A 253 16.72 -21.06 -3.02
N PHE A 254 16.16 -19.85 -2.83
CA PHE A 254 16.93 -18.68 -2.38
C PHE A 254 16.12 -17.73 -1.46
N GLU A 255 16.54 -17.65 -0.20
CA GLU A 255 15.92 -16.74 0.77
C GLU A 255 16.47 -15.31 0.71
N LYS A 256 16.00 -14.55 -0.29
CA LYS A 256 16.28 -13.10 -0.38
C LYS A 256 15.66 -12.32 0.79
N ALA A 257 14.50 -12.73 1.28
CA ALA A 257 13.80 -12.06 2.36
C ALA A 257 14.48 -12.31 3.72
N LYS A 258 14.75 -11.22 4.46
CA LYS A 258 15.38 -11.26 5.79
C LYS A 258 14.54 -10.59 6.87
N GLN A 259 13.40 -10.02 6.49
CA GLN A 259 12.51 -9.28 7.38
C GLN A 259 11.05 -9.57 7.02
N SER A 260 10.20 -9.67 8.04
CA SER A 260 8.75 -9.84 7.90
C SER A 260 8.00 -9.05 8.97
N PHE A 261 6.75 -8.73 8.67
CA PHE A 261 5.83 -7.97 9.51
C PHE A 261 4.48 -8.66 9.50
N ALA A 262 3.89 -8.84 10.67
CA ALA A 262 2.54 -9.37 10.83
C ALA A 262 1.71 -8.49 11.76
N ALA A 263 0.43 -8.35 11.46
CA ALA A 263 -0.50 -7.56 12.24
C ALA A 263 -1.77 -8.35 12.59
N VAL A 264 -2.28 -8.12 13.80
CA VAL A 264 -3.61 -8.55 14.24
C VAL A 264 -4.53 -7.33 14.19
N ILE A 265 -5.60 -7.42 13.40
CA ILE A 265 -6.54 -6.33 13.17
C ILE A 265 -7.96 -6.83 13.44
N GLU A 266 -8.77 -6.04 14.14
CA GLU A 266 -10.13 -6.41 14.52
C GLU A 266 -11.16 -6.35 13.37
N HIS A 267 -12.21 -7.16 13.47
CA HIS A 267 -13.36 -7.21 12.57
C HIS A 267 -14.64 -6.61 13.14
N ASN A 268 -14.70 -6.25 14.41
CA ASN A 268 -15.91 -5.87 15.12
C ASN A 268 -16.34 -4.42 14.87
N THR A 269 -15.42 -3.49 14.65
CA THR A 269 -15.70 -2.08 14.41
C THR A 269 -15.58 -1.73 12.93
N LYS A 270 -16.12 -0.55 12.55
CA LYS A 270 -15.95 0.02 11.21
C LYS A 270 -14.51 0.49 10.95
N GLN A 271 -13.75 0.82 12.00
CA GLN A 271 -12.42 1.41 11.87
C GLN A 271 -11.34 0.36 11.52
N LYS A 272 -11.56 -0.91 11.88
CA LYS A 272 -10.62 -2.03 11.66
C LYS A 272 -9.24 -1.67 12.23
N LEU A 273 -9.21 -1.48 13.55
CA LEU A 273 -8.06 -1.04 14.32
C LEU A 273 -7.02 -2.15 14.46
N VAL A 274 -5.75 -1.76 14.46
CA VAL A 274 -4.64 -2.68 14.72
C VAL A 274 -4.53 -2.90 16.23
N LEU A 275 -4.58 -4.15 16.66
CA LEU A 275 -4.55 -4.54 18.08
C LEU A 275 -3.17 -4.95 18.55
N SER A 276 -2.39 -5.57 17.66
CA SER A 276 -1.03 -6.02 17.91
C SER A 276 -0.26 -6.11 16.60
N THR A 277 1.06 -5.93 16.67
CA THR A 277 1.97 -6.16 15.55
C THR A 277 3.19 -6.90 16.05
N ALA A 278 3.74 -7.78 15.21
CA ALA A 278 5.00 -8.46 15.45
C ALA A 278 5.89 -8.34 14.20
N ILE A 279 7.21 -8.30 14.41
CA ILE A 279 8.20 -8.11 13.36
C ILE A 279 9.28 -9.17 13.53
N ALA A 280 9.69 -9.83 12.45
CA ALA A 280 10.86 -10.68 12.45
C ALA A 280 11.96 -10.05 11.60
N ASN A 281 13.19 -10.03 12.14
CA ASN A 281 14.35 -9.44 11.52
C ASN A 281 15.56 -10.36 11.72
N LYS A 282 16.17 -10.78 10.61
CA LYS A 282 17.41 -11.56 10.59
C LYS A 282 18.67 -10.68 10.55
N HIS A 283 18.52 -9.38 10.32
CA HIS A 283 19.66 -8.48 10.22
C HIS A 283 20.21 -8.09 11.58
N CYS A 284 21.49 -8.38 11.75
CA CYS A 284 22.32 -7.87 12.83
C CYS A 284 23.33 -6.88 12.25
N ALA A 285 23.72 -5.86 13.03
CA ALA A 285 24.75 -4.91 12.62
C ALA A 285 26.15 -5.52 12.76
N SER A 286 26.36 -6.39 13.76
CA SER A 286 27.60 -7.15 13.95
C SER A 286 27.55 -8.52 13.26
N LYS A 287 28.70 -8.97 12.74
CA LYS A 287 28.88 -10.33 12.24
C LYS A 287 28.74 -11.38 13.35
N THR A 288 29.18 -11.07 14.56
CA THR A 288 29.22 -12.00 15.71
C THR A 288 27.97 -11.93 16.59
N CYS A 289 27.06 -10.98 16.35
CA CYS A 289 25.82 -10.77 17.10
C CYS A 289 25.97 -10.55 18.63
N ALA A 290 27.19 -10.43 19.15
CA ALA A 290 27.48 -10.14 20.55
C ALA A 290 27.41 -8.63 20.82
N HIS A 291 26.20 -8.05 20.85
CA HIS A 291 26.01 -6.66 21.27
C HIS A 291 24.64 -6.38 21.87
N ASN A 292 24.61 -5.46 22.85
CA ASN A 292 23.44 -5.16 23.68
C ASN A 292 22.26 -4.54 22.90
N ASN A 293 22.50 -3.95 21.73
CA ASN A 293 21.48 -3.26 20.91
C ASN A 293 21.20 -4.00 19.60
N CYS A 294 21.02 -5.31 19.65
CA CYS A 294 20.75 -6.12 18.47
C CYS A 294 19.29 -6.00 18.01
N SER A 295 19.11 -5.65 16.73
CA SER A 295 17.80 -5.61 16.08
C SER A 295 17.36 -6.96 15.51
N LYS A 296 18.22 -7.99 15.60
CA LYS A 296 17.92 -9.35 15.16
C LYS A 296 17.09 -10.03 16.25
N ASN A 297 15.88 -10.47 15.89
CA ASN A 297 15.00 -11.22 16.76
C ASN A 297 14.51 -12.54 16.11
N PHE A 298 14.96 -12.82 14.89
CA PHE A 298 14.67 -14.08 14.20
C PHE A 298 15.98 -14.81 13.85
N PRO A 299 16.06 -16.14 14.07
CA PRO A 299 17.27 -16.91 13.78
C PRO A 299 17.69 -16.78 12.31
N SER A 300 19.00 -16.66 12.06
CA SER A 300 19.52 -16.51 10.69
C SER A 300 19.41 -17.81 9.88
N GLN A 301 19.50 -18.94 10.58
CA GLN A 301 19.49 -20.31 10.04
C GLN A 301 18.08 -20.78 9.66
N GLN A 302 17.05 -20.31 10.37
CA GLN A 302 15.67 -20.71 10.09
C GLN A 302 15.14 -19.94 8.88
N SER A 303 14.33 -20.59 8.04
CA SER A 303 13.65 -19.93 6.92
C SER A 303 12.85 -18.69 7.36
N ILE A 304 12.94 -17.56 6.66
CA ILE A 304 12.07 -16.42 7.02
C ILE A 304 10.60 -16.75 6.77
N ALA A 305 10.30 -17.67 5.85
CA ALA A 305 8.93 -18.10 5.59
C ALA A 305 8.29 -18.72 6.83
N SER A 306 9.06 -19.41 7.69
CA SER A 306 8.55 -19.98 8.96
C SER A 306 8.28 -18.93 10.05
N SER A 307 8.62 -17.67 9.82
CA SER A 307 8.33 -16.58 10.78
C SER A 307 6.83 -16.37 11.00
N GLU A 308 5.95 -16.76 10.06
CA GLU A 308 4.51 -16.58 10.19
C GLU A 308 3.96 -17.21 11.49
N ARG A 309 4.38 -18.45 11.80
CA ARG A 309 4.04 -19.12 13.06
C ARG A 309 4.56 -18.36 14.28
N HIS A 310 5.83 -17.94 14.23
CA HIS A 310 6.47 -17.23 15.34
C HIS A 310 5.76 -15.90 15.63
N LEU A 311 5.48 -15.12 14.59
CA LEU A 311 4.84 -13.81 14.68
C LEU A 311 3.37 -13.91 15.11
N LEU A 312 2.67 -14.98 14.74
CA LEU A 312 1.32 -15.24 15.26
C LEU A 312 1.35 -15.45 16.77
N LEU A 313 2.21 -16.37 17.25
CA LEU A 313 2.32 -16.69 18.67
C LEU A 313 2.78 -15.47 19.49
N GLU A 314 3.73 -14.69 18.97
CA GLU A 314 4.17 -13.45 19.60
C GLU A 314 3.01 -12.45 19.76
N ASN A 315 2.22 -12.24 18.70
CA ASN A 315 1.05 -11.36 18.77
C ASN A 315 0.00 -11.86 19.77
N LEU A 316 -0.31 -13.17 19.76
CA LEU A 316 -1.28 -13.76 20.69
C LEU A 316 -0.80 -13.67 22.14
N ASN A 317 0.47 -13.96 22.40
CA ASN A 317 1.08 -13.79 23.72
C ASN A 317 1.06 -12.33 24.19
N ASN A 318 1.32 -11.37 23.30
CA ASN A 318 1.28 -9.94 23.62
C ASN A 318 -0.14 -9.47 23.98
N LEU A 319 -1.16 -10.01 23.31
CA LEU A 319 -2.57 -9.74 23.62
C LEU A 319 -2.99 -10.41 24.94
N ASP A 320 -2.64 -11.68 25.14
CA ASP A 320 -2.92 -12.45 26.36
C ASP A 320 -2.26 -11.83 27.60
N LYS A 321 -0.99 -11.42 27.49
CA LYS A 321 -0.25 -10.76 28.58
C LYS A 321 -0.93 -9.48 29.08
N LYS A 322 -1.55 -8.72 28.18
CA LYS A 322 -2.23 -7.45 28.52
C LYS A 322 -3.59 -7.67 29.17
N LYS A 323 -4.26 -8.79 28.92
CA LYS A 323 -5.60 -9.13 29.44
C LYS A 323 -6.69 -8.05 29.22
N ILE A 324 -6.52 -7.17 28.24
CA ILE A 324 -7.49 -6.10 27.93
C ILE A 324 -8.65 -6.65 27.07
N LEU A 325 -8.33 -7.45 26.05
CA LEU A 325 -9.29 -7.91 25.05
C LEU A 325 -9.07 -9.39 24.76
N LYS A 326 -10.11 -10.21 24.91
CA LYS A 326 -10.07 -11.62 24.52
C LYS A 326 -10.22 -11.75 23.01
N ILE A 327 -9.61 -12.78 22.44
CA ILE A 327 -9.77 -13.11 21.01
C ILE A 327 -10.71 -14.30 20.88
N ARG A 328 -11.82 -14.13 20.14
CA ARG A 328 -12.78 -15.19 19.84
C ARG A 328 -12.37 -16.02 18.63
N SER A 329 -11.94 -15.34 17.57
CA SER A 329 -11.59 -16.02 16.33
C SER A 329 -10.57 -15.25 15.50
N ILE A 330 -9.84 -15.98 14.66
CA ILE A 330 -8.82 -15.44 13.77
C ILE A 330 -9.08 -15.87 12.33
N THR A 331 -9.05 -14.90 11.41
CA THR A 331 -9.21 -15.12 9.97
C THR A 331 -7.87 -14.97 9.27
N THR A 332 -7.47 -15.97 8.47
CA THR A 332 -6.19 -15.97 7.75
C THR A 332 -6.35 -16.47 6.32
N ASP A 333 -5.30 -16.37 5.51
CA ASP A 333 -5.30 -16.81 4.10
C ASP A 333 -5.14 -18.34 3.93
N ALA A 334 -5.55 -19.12 4.94
CA ALA A 334 -5.49 -20.59 4.99
C ALA A 334 -4.06 -21.17 4.95
N SER A 335 -3.08 -20.48 5.55
CA SER A 335 -1.75 -21.05 5.77
C SER A 335 -1.81 -22.24 6.73
N ALA A 336 -1.25 -23.37 6.31
CA ALA A 336 -1.21 -24.61 7.11
C ALA A 336 -0.45 -24.43 8.44
N GLN A 337 0.55 -23.53 8.48
CA GLN A 337 1.35 -23.27 9.67
C GLN A 337 0.54 -22.59 10.78
N ILE A 338 -0.40 -21.71 10.40
CA ILE A 338 -1.23 -20.95 11.34
C ILE A 338 -2.20 -21.88 12.06
N GLY A 339 -2.87 -22.78 11.35
CA GLY A 339 -3.83 -23.70 11.97
C GLY A 339 -3.18 -24.56 13.06
N LYS A 340 -1.98 -25.09 12.81
CA LYS A 340 -1.20 -25.82 13.81
C LYS A 340 -0.78 -24.93 14.98
N ALA A 341 -0.28 -23.73 14.69
CA ALA A 341 0.12 -22.78 15.73
C ALA A 341 -1.02 -22.37 16.66
N LEU A 342 -2.23 -22.20 16.12
CA LEU A 342 -3.40 -21.87 16.92
C LEU A 342 -3.83 -23.04 17.82
N ARG A 343 -3.80 -24.28 17.31
CA ARG A 343 -4.06 -25.48 18.13
C ARG A 343 -3.07 -25.60 19.28
N ASP A 344 -1.78 -25.40 19.00
CA ASP A 344 -0.73 -25.45 20.02
C ASP A 344 -0.86 -24.32 21.05
N PHE A 345 -1.35 -23.14 20.65
CA PHE A 345 -1.63 -22.04 21.58
C PHE A 345 -2.85 -22.34 22.46
N ASN A 346 -3.95 -22.80 21.84
CA ASN A 346 -5.19 -23.15 22.52
C ASN A 346 -4.98 -24.25 23.57
N SER A 347 -4.19 -25.29 23.26
CA SER A 347 -3.88 -26.37 24.20
C SER A 347 -3.05 -25.89 25.39
N LYS A 348 -2.07 -25.01 25.17
CA LYS A 348 -1.20 -24.48 26.23
C LYS A 348 -1.86 -23.46 27.15
N LYS A 349 -2.85 -22.72 26.64
CA LYS A 349 -3.45 -21.57 27.33
C LYS A 349 -4.92 -21.79 27.71
N SER A 350 -5.43 -23.02 27.57
CA SER A 350 -6.85 -23.38 27.77
C SER A 350 -7.81 -22.39 27.10
N SER A 351 -7.42 -21.91 25.92
CA SER A 351 -8.15 -20.91 25.13
C SER A 351 -8.88 -21.60 23.99
N ASN A 352 -10.02 -21.06 23.57
CA ASN A 352 -10.80 -21.61 22.45
C ASN A 352 -10.91 -20.60 21.30
N ILE A 353 -9.76 -20.24 20.71
CA ILE A 353 -9.74 -19.34 19.55
C ILE A 353 -10.11 -20.15 18.30
N LYS A 354 -11.20 -19.78 17.62
CA LYS A 354 -11.62 -20.41 16.36
C LYS A 354 -10.79 -19.90 15.18
N HIS A 355 -10.42 -20.80 14.26
CA HIS A 355 -9.74 -20.45 13.01
C HIS A 355 -10.76 -20.34 11.87
N TYR A 356 -10.69 -19.27 11.09
CA TYR A 356 -11.45 -19.06 9.85
C TYR A 356 -10.52 -18.78 8.67
N HIS A 357 -11.01 -19.08 7.48
CA HIS A 357 -10.32 -18.80 6.22
C HIS A 357 -10.86 -17.52 5.56
N CYS A 358 -9.97 -16.76 4.92
CA CYS A 358 -10.34 -15.57 4.18
C CYS A 358 -11.27 -15.92 3.02
N PHE A 359 -12.50 -15.43 3.09
CA PHE A 359 -13.54 -15.69 2.10
C PHE A 359 -13.15 -15.21 0.70
N ILE A 360 -12.51 -14.03 0.62
CA ILE A 360 -12.08 -13.45 -0.67
C ILE A 360 -11.00 -14.31 -1.32
N HIS A 361 -10.08 -14.88 -0.54
CA HIS A 361 -9.06 -15.78 -1.08
C HIS A 361 -9.67 -17.09 -1.59
N ARG A 362 -10.64 -17.66 -0.87
CA ARG A 362 -11.39 -18.84 -1.35
C ARG A 362 -12.13 -18.57 -2.66
N LEU A 363 -12.77 -17.40 -2.79
CA LEU A 363 -13.39 -16.98 -4.05
C LEU A 363 -12.37 -16.80 -5.20
N ARG A 364 -11.18 -16.26 -4.92
CA ARG A 364 -10.09 -16.14 -5.92
C ARG A 364 -9.59 -17.52 -6.34
N THR A 365 -9.47 -18.48 -5.41
CA THR A 365 -9.10 -19.87 -5.71
C THR A 365 -10.14 -20.56 -6.58
N LEU A 366 -11.44 -20.39 -6.28
CA LEU A 366 -12.51 -20.90 -7.12
C LEU A 366 -12.39 -20.38 -8.56
N GLU A 367 -12.24 -19.07 -8.72
CA GLU A 367 -12.10 -18.44 -10.04
C GLU A 367 -10.91 -18.99 -10.82
N LYS A 368 -9.75 -19.19 -10.16
CA LYS A 368 -8.57 -19.79 -10.78
C LYS A 368 -8.81 -21.25 -11.20
N LYS A 369 -9.45 -22.05 -10.34
CA LYS A 369 -9.77 -23.44 -10.66
C LYS A 369 -10.69 -23.53 -11.88
N ILE A 370 -11.75 -22.71 -11.92
CA ILE A 370 -12.68 -22.67 -13.07
C ILE A 370 -11.96 -22.25 -14.34
N ARG A 371 -11.03 -21.29 -14.27
CA ARG A 371 -10.24 -20.86 -15.43
C ARG A 371 -9.36 -21.97 -16.02
N ASN A 372 -9.01 -22.96 -15.23
CA ASN A 372 -8.17 -24.08 -15.64
C ASN A 372 -8.97 -25.31 -16.07
N ILE A 373 -10.30 -25.27 -16.00
CA ILE A 373 -11.14 -26.37 -16.47
C ILE A 373 -11.06 -26.44 -17.99
N LYS A 374 -10.81 -27.64 -18.51
CA LYS A 374 -11.00 -27.94 -19.93
C LYS A 374 -12.47 -28.27 -20.14
N LEU A 375 -13.15 -27.46 -20.95
CA LEU A 375 -14.54 -27.70 -21.36
C LEU A 375 -14.54 -28.38 -22.74
N ASP A 376 -15.38 -29.40 -22.86
CA ASP A 376 -15.55 -30.25 -24.05
C ASP A 376 -16.66 -29.70 -24.98
N SER A 377 -17.61 -28.94 -24.42
CA SER A 377 -18.72 -28.32 -25.17
C SER A 377 -18.22 -27.33 -26.23
N LYS A 378 -18.88 -27.34 -27.40
CA LYS A 378 -18.70 -26.33 -28.45
C LYS A 378 -19.14 -24.97 -27.88
N MET A 379 -18.15 -24.16 -27.49
CA MET A 379 -18.39 -22.81 -26.97
C MET A 379 -18.93 -21.94 -28.12
N LEU A 380 -20.01 -21.20 -27.89
CA LEU A 380 -20.50 -20.18 -28.84
C LEU A 380 -19.40 -19.14 -29.07
N GLY A 381 -18.99 -18.95 -30.32
CA GLY A 381 -17.83 -18.12 -30.69
C GLY A 381 -16.51 -18.88 -30.51
N THR A 382 -16.16 -19.72 -31.48
CA THR A 382 -15.00 -20.63 -31.46
C THR A 382 -13.63 -19.95 -31.34
N GLN A 383 -13.54 -18.64 -31.55
CA GLN A 383 -12.27 -17.90 -31.54
C GLN A 383 -11.86 -17.36 -30.16
N ASP A 384 -12.72 -17.36 -29.13
CA ASP A 384 -12.41 -16.72 -27.84
C ASP A 384 -12.78 -17.55 -26.58
N LYS A 385 -12.32 -18.80 -26.56
CA LYS A 385 -12.46 -19.72 -25.42
C LYS A 385 -11.93 -19.12 -24.11
N THR A 386 -10.83 -18.36 -24.20
CA THR A 386 -10.19 -17.74 -23.03
C THR A 386 -11.06 -16.68 -22.39
N ASN A 387 -11.67 -15.76 -23.16
CA ASN A 387 -12.54 -14.75 -22.57
C ASN A 387 -13.87 -15.34 -22.11
N TYR A 388 -14.42 -16.33 -22.81
CA TYR A 388 -15.62 -17.05 -22.34
C TYR A 388 -15.39 -17.65 -20.95
N ILE A 389 -14.33 -18.44 -20.77
CA ILE A 389 -14.00 -19.07 -19.49
C ILE A 389 -13.74 -18.02 -18.41
N LYS A 390 -13.09 -16.91 -18.75
CA LYS A 390 -12.86 -15.79 -17.82
C LYS A 390 -14.16 -15.13 -17.36
N MET A 391 -15.12 -14.92 -18.27
CA MET A 391 -16.45 -14.41 -17.92
C MET A 391 -17.23 -15.41 -17.06
N LEU A 392 -17.20 -16.70 -17.42
CA LEU A 392 -17.85 -17.77 -16.66
C LEU A 392 -17.30 -17.84 -15.24
N ALA A 393 -15.98 -17.88 -15.08
CA ALA A 393 -15.33 -17.90 -13.77
C ALA A 393 -15.68 -16.66 -12.93
N SER A 394 -15.79 -15.48 -13.56
CA SER A 394 -16.22 -14.26 -12.89
C SER A 394 -17.69 -14.30 -12.47
N GLY A 395 -18.57 -14.82 -13.34
CA GLY A 395 -19.99 -15.00 -13.10
C GLY A 395 -20.26 -15.96 -11.96
N VAL A 396 -19.64 -17.15 -11.98
CA VAL A 396 -19.72 -18.15 -10.90
C VAL A 396 -19.20 -17.56 -9.58
N ARG A 397 -18.01 -16.95 -9.57
CA ARG A 397 -17.45 -16.30 -8.36
C ARG A 397 -18.40 -15.26 -7.78
N THR A 398 -18.99 -14.43 -8.64
CA THR A 398 -19.92 -13.38 -8.21
C THR A 398 -21.20 -14.00 -7.66
N ARG A 399 -21.72 -15.04 -8.32
CA ARG A 399 -22.93 -15.75 -7.88
C ARG A 399 -22.72 -16.41 -6.52
N VAL A 400 -21.68 -17.21 -6.36
CA VAL A 400 -21.28 -17.82 -5.07
C VAL A 400 -21.21 -16.76 -3.97
N ARG A 401 -20.55 -15.64 -4.25
CA ARG A 401 -20.43 -14.54 -3.29
C ARG A 401 -21.79 -14.01 -2.86
N MET A 402 -22.66 -13.68 -3.81
CA MET A 402 -23.96 -13.09 -3.53
C MET A 402 -24.87 -14.06 -2.76
N GLU A 403 -24.88 -15.35 -3.13
CA GLU A 403 -25.65 -16.38 -2.43
C GLU A 403 -25.26 -16.46 -0.95
N LEU A 404 -23.96 -16.59 -0.67
CA LEU A 404 -23.46 -16.71 0.70
C LEU A 404 -23.69 -15.42 1.51
N GLN A 405 -23.51 -14.25 0.89
CA GLN A 405 -23.74 -12.96 1.56
C GLN A 405 -25.23 -12.74 1.90
N ASN A 406 -26.14 -13.06 0.97
CA ASN A 406 -27.57 -12.95 1.20
C ASN A 406 -28.05 -13.95 2.26
N LEU A 407 -27.55 -15.20 2.25
CA LEU A 407 -27.86 -16.18 3.30
C LEU A 407 -27.50 -15.67 4.69
N LYS A 408 -26.37 -14.99 4.84
CA LYS A 408 -25.94 -14.41 6.13
C LYS A 408 -26.85 -13.27 6.61
N THR A 409 -27.54 -12.57 5.69
CA THR A 409 -28.52 -11.55 6.05
C THR A 409 -29.88 -12.10 6.49
N ILE A 410 -30.26 -13.31 6.03
CA ILE A 410 -31.57 -13.91 6.31
C ILE A 410 -31.63 -14.49 7.74
N LYS A 411 -30.62 -15.27 8.14
CA LYS A 411 -30.50 -15.81 9.51
C LYS A 411 -29.03 -15.77 9.95
N SER A 412 -28.67 -14.76 10.75
CA SER A 412 -27.27 -14.40 10.99
C SER A 412 -26.49 -15.37 11.90
N ASN A 413 -27.17 -16.19 12.71
CA ASN A 413 -26.55 -16.84 13.89
C ASN A 413 -26.55 -18.38 13.92
N ASP A 414 -27.22 -19.07 12.99
CA ASP A 414 -27.18 -20.54 12.96
C ASP A 414 -26.14 -21.04 11.94
N GLY A 415 -25.01 -21.54 12.45
CA GLY A 415 -23.90 -22.05 11.63
C GLY A 415 -24.28 -23.29 10.84
N ASN A 416 -25.12 -24.17 11.40
CA ASN A 416 -25.56 -25.39 10.72
C ASN A 416 -26.55 -25.04 9.60
N TYR A 417 -27.47 -24.10 9.87
CA TYR A 417 -28.35 -23.56 8.83
C TYR A 417 -27.54 -22.92 7.70
N PHE A 418 -26.53 -22.10 8.02
CA PHE A 418 -25.68 -21.46 7.02
C PHE A 418 -25.00 -22.50 6.13
N VAL A 419 -24.37 -23.52 6.69
CA VAL A 419 -23.65 -24.54 5.93
C VAL A 419 -24.61 -25.33 5.03
N THR A 420 -25.70 -25.86 5.58
CA THR A 420 -26.68 -26.65 4.82
C THR A 420 -27.30 -25.86 3.67
N ARG A 421 -27.71 -24.61 3.93
CA ARG A 421 -28.30 -23.74 2.91
C ARG A 421 -27.27 -23.29 1.88
N SER A 422 -26.03 -23.07 2.29
CA SER A 422 -24.94 -22.76 1.37
C SER A 422 -24.72 -23.91 0.40
N SER A 423 -24.61 -25.16 0.88
CA SER A 423 -24.44 -26.32 0.01
C SER A 423 -25.56 -26.45 -1.03
N GLN A 424 -26.82 -26.23 -0.61
CA GLN A 424 -27.97 -26.24 -1.53
C GLN A 424 -27.89 -25.11 -2.57
N ALA A 425 -27.56 -23.89 -2.15
CA ALA A 425 -27.45 -22.74 -3.04
C ALA A 425 -26.33 -22.93 -4.07
N LEU A 426 -25.17 -23.45 -3.65
CA LEU A 426 -24.01 -23.71 -4.49
C LEU A 426 -24.28 -24.81 -5.52
N ALA A 427 -24.91 -25.91 -5.12
CA ALA A 427 -25.30 -26.99 -6.02
C ALA A 427 -26.29 -26.53 -7.12
N ASN A 428 -27.06 -25.49 -6.84
CA ASN A 428 -28.05 -24.93 -7.77
C ASN A 428 -27.47 -23.90 -8.77
N ILE A 429 -26.21 -23.45 -8.62
CA ILE A 429 -25.64 -22.40 -9.49
C ILE A 429 -25.55 -22.86 -10.95
N ILE A 430 -24.96 -24.03 -11.20
CA ILE A 430 -24.75 -24.53 -12.57
C ILE A 430 -26.09 -24.87 -13.25
N PRO A 431 -27.03 -25.60 -12.63
CA PRO A 431 -28.37 -25.81 -13.21
C PRO A 431 -29.06 -24.50 -13.59
N CYS A 432 -29.03 -23.51 -12.68
CA CYS A 432 -29.60 -22.18 -12.92
C CYS A 432 -28.95 -21.46 -14.11
N PHE A 433 -27.64 -21.58 -14.28
CA PHE A 433 -26.93 -21.00 -15.43
C PHE A 433 -27.27 -21.72 -16.74
N SER A 434 -27.63 -23.00 -16.69
CA SER A 434 -28.12 -23.81 -17.82
C SER A 434 -29.62 -23.69 -18.08
N ASN A 435 -30.30 -22.69 -17.51
CA ASN A 435 -31.75 -22.44 -17.65
C ASN A 435 -32.66 -23.44 -16.90
N ASP A 436 -32.11 -24.26 -15.99
CA ASP A 436 -32.93 -25.05 -15.06
C ASP A 436 -33.18 -24.25 -13.77
N HIS A 437 -34.39 -23.71 -13.66
CA HIS A 437 -34.83 -22.90 -12.52
C HIS A 437 -35.73 -23.65 -11.53
N SER A 438 -35.95 -24.96 -11.71
CA SER A 438 -36.86 -25.78 -10.90
C SER A 438 -36.61 -25.69 -9.39
N LYS A 439 -35.34 -25.63 -8.99
CA LYS A 439 -34.91 -25.58 -7.59
C LYS A 439 -34.60 -24.16 -7.09
N CYS A 440 -34.71 -23.14 -7.94
CA CYS A 440 -34.27 -21.78 -7.60
C CYS A 440 -35.09 -21.13 -6.47
N SER A 441 -36.41 -21.38 -6.41
CA SER A 441 -37.28 -20.86 -5.34
C SER A 441 -36.88 -21.31 -3.94
N LYS A 442 -36.40 -22.56 -3.82
CA LYS A 442 -35.98 -23.15 -2.55
C LYS A 442 -34.50 -22.95 -2.28
N ALA A 443 -33.62 -23.04 -3.29
CA ALA A 443 -32.18 -23.10 -3.09
C ALA A 443 -31.46 -21.75 -3.26
N SER A 444 -31.95 -20.86 -4.13
CA SER A 444 -31.24 -19.64 -4.49
C SER A 444 -31.82 -18.41 -3.80
N THR A 445 -30.94 -17.56 -3.29
CA THR A 445 -31.26 -16.24 -2.72
C THR A 445 -30.99 -15.09 -3.69
N VAL A 446 -30.52 -15.41 -4.90
CA VAL A 446 -30.15 -14.44 -5.94
C VAL A 446 -31.00 -14.60 -7.20
N CYS A 447 -31.43 -15.83 -7.54
CA CYS A 447 -32.33 -16.05 -8.67
C CYS A 447 -33.73 -15.59 -8.33
N GLN A 448 -34.28 -14.66 -9.11
CA GLN A 448 -35.66 -14.20 -8.97
C GLN A 448 -36.59 -14.76 -10.06
N HIS A 449 -36.16 -15.78 -10.83
CA HIS A 449 -36.97 -16.34 -11.92
C HIS A 449 -38.35 -16.85 -11.44
N HIS A 450 -38.44 -17.32 -10.20
CA HIS A 450 -39.68 -17.79 -9.58
C HIS A 450 -40.62 -16.65 -9.12
N MET A 451 -40.15 -15.39 -9.10
CA MET A 451 -40.95 -14.22 -8.74
C MET A 451 -41.53 -13.60 -10.02
N SER A 452 -42.54 -14.28 -10.58
CA SER A 452 -43.17 -14.00 -11.88
C SER A 452 -43.71 -12.57 -12.06
N SER A 453 -43.89 -11.81 -10.98
CA SER A 453 -44.36 -10.41 -11.00
C SER A 453 -43.25 -9.34 -11.10
N ILE A 454 -41.99 -9.68 -10.89
CA ILE A 454 -40.86 -8.72 -10.90
C ILE A 454 -39.88 -9.10 -12.03
N GLY A 455 -40.26 -8.73 -13.26
CA GLY A 455 -39.43 -8.56 -14.46
C GLY A 455 -38.13 -9.37 -14.62
N LYS A 456 -38.17 -10.33 -15.54
CA LYS A 456 -37.08 -10.88 -16.39
C LYS A 456 -35.74 -11.16 -15.67
N TYR A 457 -35.53 -12.43 -15.31
CA TYR A 457 -34.20 -12.96 -14.99
C TYR A 457 -33.18 -12.54 -16.05
N SER A 458 -32.16 -11.78 -15.64
CA SER A 458 -31.17 -11.21 -16.55
C SER A 458 -29.94 -12.10 -16.67
N VAL A 459 -29.72 -12.66 -17.86
CA VAL A 459 -28.52 -13.41 -18.24
C VAL A 459 -27.33 -12.52 -18.57
N LYS A 460 -27.44 -11.18 -18.47
CA LYS A 460 -26.36 -10.21 -18.78
C LYS A 460 -25.05 -10.43 -18.00
N HIS A 461 -25.08 -11.21 -16.92
CA HIS A 461 -23.92 -11.55 -16.08
C HIS A 461 -23.19 -12.83 -16.51
N LEU A 462 -23.79 -13.61 -17.42
CA LEU A 462 -23.21 -14.81 -18.02
C LEU A 462 -22.40 -14.46 -19.27
N PRO A 463 -21.49 -15.35 -19.72
CA PRO A 463 -20.81 -15.19 -20.99
C PRO A 463 -21.79 -14.88 -22.13
N TYR A 464 -21.47 -13.85 -22.90
CA TYR A 464 -22.27 -13.37 -24.03
C TYR A 464 -23.75 -13.04 -23.72
N GLY A 465 -24.14 -12.95 -22.45
CA GLY A 465 -25.52 -12.65 -22.08
C GLY A 465 -26.50 -13.78 -22.39
N GLN A 466 -26.06 -15.04 -22.38
CA GLN A 466 -26.89 -16.21 -22.70
C GLN A 466 -26.76 -17.30 -21.64
N HIS A 467 -27.73 -18.21 -21.61
CA HIS A 467 -27.66 -19.42 -20.79
C HIS A 467 -26.55 -20.36 -21.29
N LEU A 468 -26.01 -21.18 -20.39
CA LEU A 468 -24.90 -22.07 -20.71
C LEU A 468 -25.41 -23.39 -21.31
N HIS A 469 -25.02 -23.67 -22.55
CA HIS A 469 -25.23 -24.96 -23.20
C HIS A 469 -24.04 -25.89 -22.89
N LEU A 470 -24.05 -26.48 -21.69
CA LEU A 470 -22.98 -27.37 -21.21
C LEU A 470 -23.31 -28.83 -21.51
N SER A 471 -22.31 -29.63 -21.85
CA SER A 471 -22.44 -31.09 -21.82
C SER A 471 -22.62 -31.58 -20.37
N ASN A 472 -23.13 -32.80 -20.19
CA ASN A 472 -23.23 -33.42 -18.88
C ASN A 472 -21.85 -33.51 -18.19
N THR A 473 -20.80 -33.82 -18.95
CA THR A 473 -19.41 -33.87 -18.45
C THR A 473 -18.92 -32.52 -17.94
N ASP A 474 -19.15 -31.45 -18.70
CA ASP A 474 -18.73 -30.09 -18.33
C ASP A 474 -19.50 -29.55 -17.13
N SER A 475 -20.81 -29.82 -17.08
CA SER A 475 -21.66 -29.49 -15.93
C SER A 475 -21.15 -30.18 -14.65
N SER A 476 -20.78 -31.46 -14.73
CA SER A 476 -20.19 -32.19 -13.60
C SER A 476 -18.85 -31.59 -13.19
N ARG A 477 -17.91 -31.35 -14.12
CA ARG A 477 -16.61 -30.71 -13.82
C ARG A 477 -16.76 -29.37 -13.11
N LEU A 478 -17.72 -28.54 -13.53
CA LEU A 478 -17.99 -27.23 -12.91
C LEU A 478 -18.60 -27.38 -11.51
N LYS A 479 -19.57 -28.29 -11.34
CA LYS A 479 -20.17 -28.60 -10.04
C LYS A 479 -19.10 -29.12 -9.07
N ASP A 480 -18.28 -30.07 -9.49
CA ASP A 480 -17.20 -30.65 -8.68
C ASP A 480 -16.16 -29.59 -8.29
N THR A 481 -15.88 -28.64 -9.17
CA THR A 481 -14.98 -27.53 -8.87
C THR A 481 -15.55 -26.60 -7.81
N ILE A 482 -16.85 -26.31 -7.85
CA ILE A 482 -17.53 -25.50 -6.81
C ILE A 482 -17.54 -26.28 -5.49
N SER A 483 -18.02 -27.52 -5.52
CA SER A 483 -18.14 -28.40 -4.34
C SER A 483 -16.80 -28.68 -3.67
N SER A 484 -15.74 -28.97 -4.44
CA SER A 484 -14.37 -29.17 -3.89
C SER A 484 -13.72 -27.90 -3.35
N THR A 485 -14.28 -26.72 -3.63
CA THR A 485 -13.76 -25.44 -3.11
C THR A 485 -14.59 -24.93 -1.93
N PHE A 486 -15.85 -25.35 -1.83
CA PHE A 486 -16.80 -24.98 -0.79
C PHE A 486 -17.55 -26.23 -0.32
N ASP A 487 -16.79 -27.22 0.14
CA ASP A 487 -17.34 -28.38 0.84
C ASP A 487 -17.85 -27.99 2.22
N THR A 488 -18.52 -28.93 2.90
CA THR A 488 -19.11 -28.70 4.23
C THR A 488 -18.08 -28.17 5.23
N GLU A 489 -16.87 -28.75 5.24
CA GLU A 489 -15.78 -28.32 6.12
C GLU A 489 -15.30 -26.89 5.77
N THR A 490 -15.04 -26.59 4.49
CA THR A 490 -14.61 -25.26 4.08
C THR A 490 -15.69 -24.22 4.36
N LEU A 491 -16.97 -24.56 4.20
CA LEU A 491 -18.10 -23.70 4.52
C LEU A 491 -18.15 -23.35 6.01
N GLN A 492 -17.80 -24.27 6.91
CA GLN A 492 -17.62 -23.97 8.34
C GLN A 492 -16.50 -22.94 8.54
N TYR A 493 -15.36 -23.12 7.87
CA TYR A 493 -14.22 -22.20 7.93
C TYR A 493 -14.48 -20.83 7.29
N VAL A 494 -15.51 -20.64 6.47
CA VAL A 494 -15.87 -19.33 5.88
C VAL A 494 -17.22 -18.79 6.34
N SER A 495 -17.84 -19.42 7.35
CA SER A 495 -19.21 -19.11 7.81
C SER A 495 -19.46 -17.67 8.26
N ASN A 496 -18.41 -16.93 8.61
CA ASN A 496 -18.48 -15.51 8.95
C ASN A 496 -18.18 -14.56 7.78
N LEU A 497 -17.79 -15.09 6.62
CA LEU A 497 -17.45 -14.32 5.41
C LEU A 497 -16.40 -13.23 5.63
N TYR A 498 -15.54 -13.43 6.65
CA TYR A 498 -14.45 -12.54 6.99
C TYR A 498 -13.37 -12.55 5.90
N ASN A 499 -12.57 -11.47 5.86
CA ASN A 499 -11.52 -11.29 4.88
C ASN A 499 -10.30 -10.60 5.49
N THR A 500 -9.15 -10.74 4.85
CA THR A 500 -7.84 -10.21 5.30
C THR A 500 -7.43 -8.92 4.58
N ASN A 501 -8.33 -8.33 3.75
CA ASN A 501 -8.02 -7.17 2.90
C ASN A 501 -7.44 -5.98 3.68
N ARG A 502 -7.82 -5.84 4.96
CA ARG A 502 -7.31 -4.75 5.78
C ARG A 502 -5.85 -4.97 6.18
N CYS A 503 -5.40 -6.21 6.35
CA CYS A 503 -3.99 -6.52 6.56
C CYS A 503 -3.22 -6.27 5.26
N GLU A 504 -3.72 -6.72 4.10
CA GLU A 504 -3.12 -6.41 2.79
C GLU A 504 -2.94 -4.89 2.59
N SER A 505 -3.96 -4.10 2.94
CA SER A 505 -3.90 -2.63 2.88
C SER A 505 -2.86 -2.04 3.84
N LEU A 506 -2.71 -2.60 5.04
CA LEU A 506 -1.68 -2.19 5.97
C LEU A 506 -0.30 -2.55 5.43
N HIS A 507 -0.10 -3.75 4.90
CA HIS A 507 1.15 -4.19 4.26
C HIS A 507 1.58 -3.24 3.14
N SER A 508 0.66 -2.83 2.27
CA SER A 508 0.95 -1.82 1.25
C SER A 508 1.39 -0.47 1.86
N THR A 509 0.80 -0.08 3.00
CA THR A 509 1.19 1.14 3.72
C THR A 509 2.58 1.00 4.34
N ILE A 510 2.88 -0.14 4.96
CA ILE A 510 4.18 -0.46 5.55
C ILE A 510 5.27 -0.36 4.48
N PHE A 511 5.07 -0.96 3.30
CA PHE A 511 6.06 -0.91 2.23
C PHE A 511 6.16 0.44 1.49
N ASN A 512 5.24 1.38 1.76
CA ASN A 512 5.43 2.79 1.40
C ASN A 512 6.38 3.52 2.37
N TYR A 513 6.53 3.02 3.60
CA TYR A 513 7.43 3.58 4.61
C TYR A 513 8.77 2.85 4.64
N ALA A 514 8.75 1.52 4.47
CA ALA A 514 9.91 0.65 4.37
C ALA A 514 9.92 -0.05 3.00
N PRO A 515 10.39 0.61 1.93
CA PRO A 515 10.35 0.05 0.58
C PRO A 515 11.14 -1.25 0.48
N LYS A 516 10.60 -2.21 -0.29
CA LYS A 516 11.17 -3.55 -0.47
C LYS A 516 12.55 -3.58 -1.12
N PHE A 517 12.92 -2.52 -1.84
CA PHE A 517 14.23 -2.39 -2.49
C PHE A 517 15.31 -1.84 -1.55
N THR A 518 14.95 -1.33 -0.37
CA THR A 518 15.88 -0.78 0.60
C THR A 518 16.05 -1.74 1.78
N CYS A 519 17.30 -1.99 2.19
CA CYS A 519 17.61 -2.83 3.35
C CYS A 519 17.58 -2.00 4.64
N TRP A 520 16.64 -2.30 5.54
CA TRP A 520 16.43 -1.55 6.78
C TRP A 520 16.95 -2.31 8.00
N LYS A 521 18.27 -2.46 8.15
CA LYS A 521 18.88 -3.32 9.17
C LYS A 521 18.38 -3.04 10.59
N ARG A 522 18.41 -1.77 11.01
CA ARG A 522 18.07 -1.32 12.38
C ARG A 522 16.69 -0.65 12.49
N ASN A 523 16.22 0.02 11.44
CA ASN A 523 15.02 0.87 11.51
C ASN A 523 13.75 0.23 10.97
N PHE A 524 13.79 -1.01 10.46
CA PHE A 524 12.61 -1.67 9.89
C PHE A 524 11.44 -1.70 10.87
N SER A 525 11.71 -2.04 12.14
CA SER A 525 10.69 -2.02 13.19
C SER A 525 10.09 -0.63 13.38
N GLY A 526 10.92 0.41 13.58
CA GLY A 526 10.45 1.79 13.73
C GLY A 526 9.61 2.27 12.56
N LEU A 527 9.96 1.91 11.32
CA LEU A 527 9.17 2.23 10.13
C LEU A 527 7.82 1.50 10.12
N CYS A 528 7.79 0.22 10.50
CA CYS A 528 6.56 -0.56 10.61
C CYS A 528 5.61 0.02 11.68
N HIS A 529 6.13 0.33 12.87
CA HIS A 529 5.37 0.98 13.93
C HIS A 529 4.91 2.38 13.51
N SER A 530 5.74 3.15 12.80
CA SER A 530 5.36 4.47 12.31
C SER A 530 4.23 4.44 11.29
N ALA A 531 4.24 3.46 10.37
CA ALA A 531 3.15 3.25 9.42
C ALA A 531 1.87 2.80 10.12
N THR A 532 1.97 1.88 11.09
CA THR A 532 0.83 1.42 11.91
C THR A 532 0.21 2.56 12.73
N HIS A 533 1.04 3.37 13.38
CA HIS A 533 0.62 4.54 14.15
C HIS A 533 -0.07 5.57 13.26
N SER A 534 0.50 5.84 12.08
CA SER A 534 -0.07 6.76 11.08
C SER A 534 -1.39 6.22 10.51
N ARG A 535 -1.54 4.89 10.37
CA ARG A 535 -2.78 4.26 9.90
C ARG A 535 -3.92 4.43 10.89
N THR A 536 -3.61 4.38 12.18
CA THR A 536 -4.59 4.51 13.27
C THR A 536 -5.02 5.95 13.48
N LEU A 537 -4.07 6.90 13.58
CA LEU A 537 -4.37 8.28 13.98
C LEU A 537 -4.49 9.29 12.83
N GLY A 538 -4.08 8.91 11.62
CA GLY A 538 -3.77 9.86 10.55
C GLY A 538 -2.29 10.25 10.57
N LYS A 539 -1.73 10.49 9.38
CA LYS A 539 -0.30 10.76 9.20
C LYS A 539 0.11 12.08 9.85
N GLY A 540 -0.72 13.12 9.74
CA GLY A 540 -0.47 14.43 10.32
C GLY A 540 -0.44 14.37 11.84
N ARG A 541 -1.54 13.92 12.46
CA ARG A 541 -1.68 13.75 13.91
C ARG A 541 -0.58 12.86 14.49
N ALA A 542 -0.30 11.71 13.86
CA ALA A 542 0.77 10.81 14.28
C ALA A 542 2.17 11.46 14.24
N THR A 543 2.40 12.38 13.31
CA THR A 543 3.66 13.13 13.19
C THR A 543 3.78 14.18 14.29
N VAL A 544 2.69 14.90 14.61
CA VAL A 544 2.68 15.87 15.71
C VAL A 544 2.93 15.19 17.06
N ILE A 545 2.29 14.05 17.31
CA ILE A 545 2.49 13.28 18.55
C ILE A 545 3.95 12.81 18.68
N LEU A 546 4.52 12.27 17.60
CA LEU A 546 5.92 11.85 17.59
C LEU A 546 6.88 13.03 17.82
N ALA A 547 6.65 14.16 17.15
CA ALA A 547 7.47 15.36 17.32
C ALA A 547 7.46 15.84 18.79
N ARG A 548 6.27 15.90 19.41
CA ARG A 548 6.14 16.27 20.83
C ARG A 548 6.82 15.29 21.77
N ALA A 549 6.67 13.99 21.54
CA ALA A 549 7.34 12.95 22.32
C ALA A 549 8.87 13.00 22.20
N PHE A 550 9.38 13.55 21.10
CA PHE A 550 10.80 13.78 20.88
C PHE A 550 11.30 15.12 21.45
N GLY A 551 10.42 15.92 22.06
CA GLY A 551 10.73 17.23 22.66
C GLY A 551 10.63 18.41 21.70
N ILE A 552 10.10 18.22 20.48
CA ILE A 552 9.92 19.28 19.49
C ILE A 552 8.65 20.07 19.84
N LYS A 553 8.79 21.38 20.07
CA LYS A 553 7.67 22.29 20.35
C LYS A 553 6.87 22.57 19.08
N VAL A 554 5.72 21.91 18.94
CA VAL A 554 4.80 22.16 17.81
C VAL A 554 3.64 23.05 18.27
N LYS A 555 3.74 24.37 17.97
CA LYS A 555 2.68 25.36 18.23
C LYS A 555 1.45 25.06 17.37
N GLN A 556 0.24 25.20 17.92
CA GLN A 556 -1.01 24.92 17.20
C GLN A 556 -1.24 25.82 15.98
N HIS A 557 -0.74 27.06 16.02
CA HIS A 557 -0.86 27.99 14.89
C HIS A 557 0.33 27.93 13.92
N SER A 558 1.32 27.04 14.14
CA SER A 558 2.48 26.91 13.25
C SER A 558 2.09 26.39 11.86
N GLN A 559 2.86 26.79 10.84
CA GLN A 559 2.66 26.32 9.47
C GLN A 559 2.79 24.79 9.36
N MET A 560 3.73 24.20 10.10
CA MET A 560 3.89 22.74 10.20
C MET A 560 2.59 22.08 10.67
N TYR A 561 1.98 22.57 11.76
CA TYR A 561 0.76 22.00 12.32
C TYR A 561 -0.42 22.11 11.33
N ARG A 562 -0.62 23.28 10.71
CA ARG A 562 -1.65 23.52 9.70
C ARG A 562 -1.51 22.58 8.49
N ASN A 563 -0.28 22.43 7.97
CA ASN A 563 0.01 21.55 6.84
C ASN A 563 -0.26 20.07 7.19
N LEU A 564 0.15 19.62 8.38
CA LEU A 564 -0.10 18.24 8.84
C LEU A 564 -1.60 17.98 9.04
N GLN A 565 -2.36 18.93 9.59
CA GLN A 565 -3.82 18.82 9.66
C GLN A 565 -4.46 18.75 8.27
N HIS A 566 -3.98 19.57 7.32
CA HIS A 566 -4.49 19.56 5.95
C HIS A 566 -4.28 18.21 5.25
N ILE A 567 -3.12 17.56 5.48
CA ILE A 567 -2.84 16.20 4.98
C ILE A 567 -3.90 15.21 5.47
N ASP A 568 -4.24 15.24 6.76
CA ASP A 568 -5.25 14.34 7.34
C ASP A 568 -6.67 14.65 6.86
N LYS A 569 -7.04 15.94 6.77
CA LYS A 569 -8.33 16.38 6.20
C LYS A 569 -8.49 15.88 4.76
N ARG A 570 -7.47 16.04 3.92
CA ARG A 570 -7.47 15.57 2.52
C ARG A 570 -7.57 14.04 2.43
N SER A 571 -6.84 13.32 3.28
CA SER A 571 -6.91 11.85 3.34
C SER A 571 -8.30 11.36 3.73
N THR A 572 -8.91 12.01 4.72
CA THR A 572 -10.27 11.72 5.20
C THR A 572 -11.30 11.98 4.11
N TYR A 573 -11.21 13.13 3.43
CA TYR A 573 -12.07 13.47 2.30
C TYR A 573 -12.01 12.42 1.19
N HIS A 574 -10.79 12.02 0.76
CA HIS A 574 -10.63 11.00 -0.27
C HIS A 574 -11.15 9.62 0.17
N SER A 575 -11.02 9.28 1.45
CA SER A 575 -11.53 8.01 2.00
C SER A 575 -13.06 7.98 1.97
N ARG A 576 -13.72 9.03 2.50
CA ARG A 576 -15.19 9.18 2.45
C ARG A 576 -15.72 9.19 1.01
N ARG A 577 -15.06 9.91 0.10
CA ARG A 577 -15.40 9.91 -1.32
C ARG A 577 -15.33 8.49 -1.90
N LYS A 578 -14.30 7.71 -1.60
CA LYS A 578 -14.13 6.33 -2.10
C LYS A 578 -15.17 5.36 -1.53
N GLU A 579 -15.74 5.66 -0.38
CA GLU A 579 -16.79 4.86 0.25
C GLU A 579 -18.18 5.13 -0.34
N SER A 580 -18.39 6.32 -0.93
CA SER A 580 -19.66 6.72 -1.55
C SER A 580 -20.12 5.76 -2.65
N PHE A 581 -21.45 5.58 -2.76
CA PHE A 581 -22.07 4.77 -3.80
C PHE A 581 -21.73 5.28 -5.20
N GLN A 582 -21.84 6.60 -5.42
CA GLN A 582 -21.53 7.25 -6.69
C GLN A 582 -20.11 6.92 -7.18
N TYR A 583 -19.10 6.99 -6.30
CA TYR A 583 -17.73 6.65 -6.65
C TYR A 583 -17.59 5.16 -6.99
N LYS A 584 -18.21 4.27 -6.21
CA LYS A 584 -18.18 2.82 -6.45
C LYS A 584 -18.85 2.45 -7.77
N GLN A 585 -19.99 3.04 -8.07
CA GLN A 585 -20.74 2.87 -9.31
C GLN A 585 -19.95 3.39 -10.52
N THR A 586 -19.43 4.61 -10.45
CA THR A 586 -18.58 5.19 -11.50
C THR A 586 -17.36 4.30 -11.77
N ARG A 587 -16.67 3.86 -10.71
CA ARG A 587 -15.50 2.97 -10.83
C ARG A 587 -15.88 1.62 -11.42
N TYR A 588 -17.04 1.06 -11.07
CA TYR A 588 -17.53 -0.19 -11.64
C TYR A 588 -17.76 -0.05 -13.15
N PHE A 589 -18.48 0.97 -13.59
CA PHE A 589 -18.74 1.20 -15.01
C PHE A 589 -17.46 1.49 -15.81
N LEU A 590 -16.52 2.26 -15.24
CA LEU A 590 -15.21 2.47 -15.87
C LEU A 590 -14.44 1.16 -16.04
N ARG A 591 -14.43 0.29 -15.01
CA ARG A 591 -13.79 -1.03 -15.10
C ARG A 591 -14.47 -1.93 -16.13
N LYS A 592 -15.80 -1.95 -16.16
CA LYS A 592 -16.60 -2.71 -17.12
C LYS A 592 -16.32 -2.24 -18.55
N ARG A 593 -16.27 -0.92 -18.76
CA ARG A 593 -15.91 -0.33 -20.05
C ARG A 593 -14.50 -0.77 -20.47
N VAL A 594 -13.51 -0.64 -19.60
CA VAL A 594 -12.12 -1.05 -19.89
C VAL A 594 -12.00 -2.56 -20.14
N SER A 595 -12.69 -3.40 -19.35
CA SER A 595 -12.67 -4.86 -19.57
C SER A 595 -13.35 -5.30 -20.85
N ASN A 596 -14.32 -4.51 -21.33
CA ASN A 596 -15.05 -4.76 -22.55
C ASN A 596 -14.37 -4.11 -23.78
N LEU A 597 -13.33 -3.29 -23.62
CA LEU A 597 -12.61 -2.71 -24.75
C LEU A 597 -11.97 -3.75 -25.68
N PRO A 598 -11.32 -4.83 -25.18
CA PRO A 598 -10.85 -5.92 -26.04
C PRO A 598 -12.02 -6.62 -26.73
N LEU A 599 -13.13 -6.87 -26.00
CA LEU A 599 -14.33 -7.46 -26.59
C LEU A 599 -14.90 -6.60 -27.72
N LEU A 600 -14.88 -5.27 -27.60
CA LEU A 600 -15.32 -4.36 -28.68
C LEU A 600 -14.34 -4.32 -29.86
N LYS A 601 -13.04 -4.49 -29.61
CA LYS A 601 -12.00 -4.45 -30.65
C LYS A 601 -11.90 -5.78 -31.42
N ASP A 602 -12.04 -6.88 -30.70
CA ASP A 602 -11.85 -8.25 -31.18
C ASP A 602 -13.19 -8.93 -31.53
N SER A 603 -14.34 -8.30 -31.24
CA SER A 603 -15.62 -8.84 -31.73
C SER A 603 -15.70 -8.73 -33.25
N LEU A 604 -16.22 -9.79 -33.87
CA LEU A 604 -16.59 -9.91 -35.30
C LEU A 604 -17.52 -8.80 -35.83
N TYR A 605 -17.92 -7.83 -35.02
CA TYR A 605 -18.84 -6.73 -35.35
C TYR A 605 -18.16 -5.42 -35.72
N SER A 606 -16.83 -5.31 -35.63
CA SER A 606 -16.10 -4.16 -36.17
C SER A 606 -15.92 -4.22 -37.70
N SER A 607 -16.29 -5.34 -38.34
CA SER A 607 -16.14 -5.60 -39.77
C SER A 607 -17.43 -5.94 -40.53
N GLN A 608 -18.61 -5.88 -39.90
CA GLN A 608 -19.89 -6.11 -40.59
C GLN A 608 -20.52 -4.79 -41.09
N PRO A 609 -21.06 -4.74 -42.33
CA PRO A 609 -21.76 -3.57 -42.85
C PRO A 609 -23.02 -3.30 -42.03
N SER A 610 -23.35 -2.02 -41.88
CA SER A 610 -24.35 -1.44 -40.96
C SER A 610 -25.81 -1.92 -41.13
N SER A 611 -26.11 -2.88 -42.01
CA SER A 611 -27.46 -3.39 -42.26
C SER A 611 -27.87 -4.59 -41.39
N SER A 612 -26.93 -5.27 -40.73
CA SER A 612 -27.20 -6.42 -39.83
C SER A 612 -27.03 -6.11 -38.34
N ALA A 613 -26.73 -4.87 -37.97
CA ALA A 613 -26.53 -4.43 -36.58
C ALA A 613 -27.85 -4.21 -35.79
N GLY A 614 -28.84 -5.07 -36.00
CA GLY A 614 -30.01 -5.16 -35.14
C GLY A 614 -29.66 -5.87 -33.83
N ASP A 615 -29.64 -5.13 -32.74
CA ASP A 615 -29.79 -5.63 -31.36
C ASP A 615 -28.70 -6.49 -30.72
N HIS A 616 -27.41 -6.15 -30.92
CA HIS A 616 -26.34 -6.63 -30.02
C HIS A 616 -25.64 -5.48 -29.31
N SER A 617 -26.38 -4.84 -28.39
CA SER A 617 -25.79 -3.96 -27.38
C SER A 617 -24.96 -4.78 -26.39
N TYR A 618 -23.72 -5.11 -26.73
CA TYR A 618 -22.74 -5.55 -25.74
C TYR A 618 -22.43 -4.40 -24.78
N GLY A 619 -23.27 -4.27 -23.75
CA GLY A 619 -22.93 -3.57 -22.51
C GLY A 619 -22.99 -2.05 -22.52
N ILE A 620 -23.82 -1.41 -23.36
CA ILE A 620 -24.22 -0.01 -23.20
C ILE A 620 -25.74 0.11 -23.37
N SER A 621 -26.50 -0.36 -22.38
CA SER A 621 -27.92 -0.01 -22.26
C SER A 621 -28.30 -0.05 -20.78
N TYR A 622 -28.85 1.09 -20.35
CA TYR A 622 -29.16 1.63 -19.02
C TYR A 622 -29.46 0.65 -17.89
#